data_AF-A0A7C3QMD8-F1
#
_entry.id   AF-A0A7C3QMD8-F1
#
_cell.length_a   1.000
_cell.length_b   1.000
_cell.length_c   1.000
_cell.angle_alpha   90.00
_cell.angle_beta   90.00
_cell.angle_gamma   90.00
#
_symmetry.space_group_name_H-M   'P 1'
#
loop_
_entity.id
_entity.type
_entity.pdbx_description
1 polymer ?
#
loop_
_entity_poly.entity_id
_entity_poly.type
_entity_poly.pdbx_seq_one_letter_code
_entity_poly.pdbx_strand_id
1 'polypeptide(L)'
;MAINYTTKTQYLFRINKGVKEVHDNNRINDYIPKHDRPVPFENMVFIGDGDTDIPCFRLVKEQGGHAIAVYKPKTRGAKGKAEKLIRDGRVNFMAAANYEDNNEVARIVKGIIDKTAADWQLRGLGKKG
;
A
#
# COMPACT_ATOMS: atom_id res chain seq x y z
N MET A 1 22.65 -1.30 -4.08
CA MET A 1 22.13 -0.50 -2.96
C MET A 1 21.20 -1.38 -2.13
N ALA A 2 21.36 -1.42 -0.81
CA ALA A 2 20.46 -2.18 0.07
C ALA A 2 19.13 -1.43 0.24
N ILE A 3 18.00 -2.11 -0.01
CA ILE A 3 16.66 -1.53 0.15
C ILE A 3 16.33 -1.56 1.65
N ASN A 4 16.41 -0.40 2.32
CA ASN A 4 16.00 -0.22 3.72
C ASN A 4 14.62 0.47 3.81
N TYR A 5 14.10 0.66 5.03
CA TYR A 5 12.77 1.26 5.24
C TYR A 5 12.65 2.69 4.67
N THR A 6 13.73 3.49 4.70
CA THR A 6 13.78 4.84 4.14
C THR A 6 13.68 4.77 2.61
N THR A 7 14.42 3.85 2.00
CA THR A 7 14.39 3.63 0.55
C THR A 7 13.02 3.17 0.06
N LYS A 8 12.35 2.25 0.77
CA LYS A 8 10.97 1.79 0.42
C LYS A 8 9.97 2.94 0.46
N THR A 9 10.05 3.76 1.51
CA THR A 9 9.20 4.96 1.65
C THR A 9 9.44 5.95 0.50
N GLN A 10 10.69 6.18 0.12
CA GLN A 10 11.00 7.02 -1.05
C GLN A 10 10.39 6.47 -2.34
N TYR A 11 10.43 5.16 -2.57
CA TYR A 11 9.80 4.56 -3.74
C TYR A 11 8.27 4.76 -3.77
N LEU A 12 7.60 4.69 -2.62
CA LEU A 12 6.17 5.01 -2.53
C LEU A 12 5.88 6.45 -2.99
N PHE A 13 6.68 7.42 -2.55
CA PHE A 13 6.55 8.80 -3.00
C PHE A 13 6.90 8.97 -4.48
N ARG A 14 7.89 8.24 -5.02
CA ARG A 14 8.21 8.25 -6.45
C ARG A 14 7.03 7.76 -7.30
N ILE A 15 6.43 6.63 -6.94
CA ILE A 15 5.24 6.10 -7.63
C ILE A 15 4.09 7.11 -7.51
N ASN A 16 3.86 7.64 -6.30
CA ASN A 16 2.81 8.62 -6.03
C ASN A 16 2.94 9.86 -6.93
N LYS A 17 4.17 10.34 -7.13
CA LYS A 17 4.48 11.53 -7.94
C LYS A 17 4.76 11.23 -9.43
N GLY A 18 4.78 9.95 -9.84
CA GLY A 18 5.10 9.56 -11.22
C GLY A 18 6.58 9.73 -11.62
N VAL A 19 7.51 9.74 -10.66
CA VAL A 19 8.95 9.88 -10.90
C VAL A 19 9.53 8.52 -11.27
N LYS A 20 9.82 8.30 -12.57
CA LYS A 20 10.31 7.01 -13.10
C LYS A 20 11.81 6.80 -12.87
N GLU A 21 12.60 7.87 -12.86
CA GLU A 21 14.05 7.78 -12.70
C GLU A 21 14.44 7.71 -11.22
N VAL A 22 15.24 6.70 -10.86
CA VAL A 22 15.67 6.46 -9.48
C VAL A 22 16.71 7.48 -9.02
N HIS A 23 17.47 8.07 -9.95
CA HIS A 23 18.51 9.07 -9.65
C HIS A 23 18.01 10.51 -9.61
N ASP A 24 16.80 10.77 -10.10
CA ASP A 24 16.20 12.11 -10.06
C ASP A 24 15.67 12.41 -8.65
N ASN A 25 16.56 12.96 -7.82
CA ASN A 25 16.26 13.36 -6.45
C ASN A 25 15.64 14.76 -6.36
N ASN A 26 15.60 15.53 -7.45
CA ASN A 26 15.00 16.86 -7.43
C ASN A 26 13.49 16.73 -7.51
N ARG A 27 12.98 15.96 -8.47
CA ARG A 27 11.53 15.78 -8.69
C ARG A 27 10.80 15.06 -7.55
N ILE A 28 11.50 14.21 -6.79
CA ILE A 28 10.90 13.58 -5.59
C ILE A 28 10.71 14.59 -4.45
N ASN A 29 11.55 15.63 -4.37
CA ASN A 29 11.48 16.63 -3.31
C ASN A 29 10.48 17.76 -3.62
N ASP A 30 10.13 17.96 -4.89
CA ASP A 30 9.14 18.94 -5.30
C ASP A 30 7.76 18.68 -4.68
N TYR A 31 7.12 19.74 -4.20
CA TYR A 31 5.76 19.65 -3.69
C TYR A 31 4.78 19.48 -4.85
N ILE A 32 3.98 18.42 -4.81
CA ILE A 32 2.89 18.18 -5.75
C ILE A 32 1.59 18.06 -4.94
N PRO A 33 0.59 18.93 -5.18
CA PRO A 33 -0.72 18.85 -4.54
C PRO A 33 -1.33 17.45 -4.69
N LYS A 34 -2.03 16.96 -3.67
CA LYS A 34 -2.55 15.57 -3.63
C LYS A 34 -3.42 15.21 -4.85
N HIS A 35 -4.19 16.16 -5.37
CA HIS A 35 -5.09 15.98 -6.52
C HIS A 35 -4.37 15.93 -7.87
N ASP A 36 -3.16 16.51 -7.96
CA ASP A 36 -2.33 16.50 -9.17
C ASP A 36 -1.39 15.30 -9.24
N ARG A 37 -1.40 14.45 -8.20
CA ARG A 37 -0.51 13.29 -8.13
C ARG A 37 -1.01 12.19 -9.08
N PRO A 38 -0.16 11.69 -10.00
CA PRO A 38 -0.58 10.68 -10.97
C PRO A 38 -1.13 9.39 -10.34
N VAL A 39 -0.60 8.98 -9.19
CA VAL A 39 -1.06 7.79 -8.46
C VAL A 39 -1.36 8.19 -7.01
N PRO A 40 -2.62 8.56 -6.68
CA PRO A 40 -2.98 8.87 -5.30
C PRO A 40 -2.74 7.69 -4.36
N PHE A 41 -2.29 7.97 -3.13
CA PHE A 41 -2.11 6.92 -2.10
C PHE A 41 -3.39 6.14 -1.80
N GLU A 42 -4.55 6.77 -1.92
CA GLU A 42 -5.88 6.14 -1.78
C GLU A 42 -6.07 4.93 -2.69
N ASN A 43 -5.39 4.92 -3.83
CA ASN A 43 -5.46 3.88 -4.85
C ASN A 43 -4.27 2.89 -4.73
N MET A 44 -3.46 2.99 -3.68
CA MET A 44 -2.30 2.11 -3.48
C MET A 44 -2.63 0.94 -2.56
N VAL A 45 -2.09 -0.22 -2.94
CA VAL A 45 -2.02 -1.41 -2.09
C VAL A 45 -0.56 -1.73 -1.82
N PHE A 46 -0.18 -1.80 -0.54
CA PHE A 46 1.15 -2.18 -0.12
C PHE A 46 1.12 -3.53 0.59
N ILE A 47 1.95 -4.47 0.13
CA ILE A 47 2.05 -5.82 0.66
C ILE A 47 3.46 -6.00 1.23
N GLY A 48 3.58 -6.40 2.50
CA GLY A 48 4.86 -6.59 3.18
C GLY A 48 4.77 -7.65 4.28
N ASP A 49 5.91 -8.11 4.79
CA ASP A 49 5.96 -9.34 5.61
C ASP A 49 6.44 -9.14 7.06
N GLY A 50 6.75 -7.90 7.47
CA GLY A 50 7.17 -7.70 8.86
C GLY A 50 7.61 -6.30 9.25
N ASP A 51 8.48 -6.27 10.25
CA ASP A 51 8.80 -5.06 11.03
C ASP A 51 9.48 -3.97 10.18
N THR A 52 10.25 -4.36 9.14
CA THR A 52 10.92 -3.38 8.26
C THR A 52 9.96 -2.58 7.39
N ASP A 53 8.72 -3.06 7.24
CA ASP A 53 7.68 -2.43 6.44
C ASP A 53 6.71 -1.59 7.27
N ILE A 54 6.86 -1.57 8.61
CA ILE A 54 6.02 -0.78 9.50
C ILE A 54 5.88 0.69 9.06
N PRO A 55 6.96 1.40 8.66
CA PRO A 55 6.82 2.78 8.18
C PRO A 55 5.98 2.87 6.89
N CYS A 56 6.14 1.92 5.97
CA CYS A 56 5.38 1.88 4.71
C CYS A 56 3.91 1.54 4.94
N PHE A 57 3.61 0.57 5.82
CA PHE A 57 2.25 0.22 6.21
C PHE A 57 1.51 1.44 6.77
N ARG A 58 2.13 2.14 7.73
CA ARG A 58 1.56 3.34 8.33
C ARG A 58 1.36 4.43 7.28
N LEU A 59 2.37 4.74 6.48
CA LEU A 59 2.26 5.78 5.46
C LEU A 59 1.09 5.52 4.51
N VAL A 60 1.01 4.32 3.94
CA VAL A 60 -0.04 4.00 2.95
C VAL A 60 -1.41 4.06 3.61
N LYS A 61 -1.57 3.47 4.80
CA LYS A 61 -2.84 3.47 5.53
C LYS A 61 -3.29 4.87 5.96
N GLU A 62 -2.39 5.68 6.53
CA GLU A 62 -2.67 7.05 6.97
C GLU A 62 -3.02 7.98 5.78
N GLN A 63 -2.48 7.69 4.59
CA GLN A 63 -2.80 8.44 3.37
C GLN A 63 -4.07 7.94 2.65
N GLY A 64 -4.77 6.95 3.21
CA GLY A 64 -6.05 6.43 2.72
C GLY A 64 -5.95 5.20 1.81
N GLY A 65 -4.75 4.67 1.60
CA GLY A 65 -4.52 3.41 0.89
C GLY A 65 -4.70 2.18 1.77
N HIS A 66 -4.31 1.03 1.24
CA HIS A 66 -4.50 -0.25 1.92
C HIS A 66 -3.17 -0.99 2.11
N ALA A 67 -2.90 -1.41 3.35
CA ALA A 67 -1.73 -2.18 3.72
C ALA A 67 -2.11 -3.62 4.08
N ILE A 68 -1.37 -4.59 3.55
CA ILE A 68 -1.57 -6.03 3.75
C ILE A 68 -0.30 -6.62 4.34
N ALA A 69 -0.39 -7.15 5.57
CA ALA A 69 0.69 -7.93 6.17
C ALA A 69 0.59 -9.40 5.72
N VAL A 70 1.58 -9.88 4.97
CA VAL A 70 1.66 -11.30 4.59
C VAL A 70 2.54 -12.07 5.55
N TYR A 71 2.19 -13.34 5.80
CA TYR A 71 3.02 -14.22 6.62
C TYR A 71 3.28 -15.54 5.91
N LYS A 72 4.49 -16.09 6.10
CA LYS A 72 4.84 -17.40 5.54
C LYS A 72 4.03 -18.50 6.24
N PRO A 73 3.21 -19.29 5.50
CA PRO A 73 2.48 -20.42 6.09
C PRO A 73 3.44 -21.42 6.73
N LYS A 74 2.97 -22.15 7.74
CA LYS A 74 3.74 -23.20 8.43
C LYS A 74 5.03 -22.71 9.12
N THR A 75 5.23 -21.39 9.23
CA THR A 75 6.36 -20.80 9.95
C THR A 75 5.91 -20.40 11.35
N ARG A 76 6.53 -21.00 12.37
CA ARG A 76 6.18 -20.75 13.77
C ARG A 76 6.29 -19.26 14.11
N GLY A 77 5.24 -18.70 14.69
CA GLY A 77 5.18 -17.29 15.10
C GLY A 77 4.93 -16.26 13.98
N ALA A 78 5.03 -16.63 12.70
CA ALA A 78 4.83 -15.68 11.59
C ALA A 78 3.40 -15.13 11.55
N LYS A 79 2.38 -15.99 11.72
CA LYS A 79 0.98 -15.57 11.82
C LYS A 79 0.75 -14.62 13.00
N GLY A 80 1.31 -14.95 14.18
CA GLY A 80 1.16 -14.10 15.38
C GLY A 80 1.77 -12.70 15.21
N LYS A 81 2.86 -12.57 14.44
CA LYS A 81 3.42 -11.26 14.08
C LYS A 81 2.45 -10.45 13.20
N ALA A 82 1.88 -11.07 12.17
CA ALA A 82 0.91 -10.41 11.31
C ALA A 82 -0.38 -10.03 12.07
N GLU A 83 -0.86 -10.90 12.97
CA GLU A 83 -1.99 -10.61 13.86
C GLU A 83 -1.71 -9.41 14.77
N LYS A 84 -0.48 -9.28 15.29
CA LYS A 84 -0.08 -8.11 16.06
C LYS A 84 -0.13 -6.83 15.21
N LEU A 85 0.35 -6.86 13.97
CA LEU A 85 0.29 -5.68 13.08
C LEU A 85 -1.16 -5.23 12.81
N ILE A 86 -2.09 -6.17 12.66
CA ILE A 86 -3.53 -5.88 12.54
C ILE A 86 -4.07 -5.25 13.83
N ARG A 87 -3.80 -5.88 14.97
CA ARG A 87 -4.27 -5.46 16.29
C ARG A 87 -3.77 -4.06 16.68
N ASP A 88 -2.51 -3.78 16.36
CA ASP A 88 -1.88 -2.47 16.56
C ASP A 88 -2.39 -1.41 15.57
N GLY A 89 -3.32 -1.78 14.67
CA GLY A 89 -3.86 -0.88 13.66
C GLY A 89 -2.85 -0.45 12.61
N ARG A 90 -1.74 -1.19 12.42
CA ARG A 90 -0.67 -0.81 11.48
C ARG A 90 -1.01 -1.17 10.03
N VAL A 91 -1.79 -2.23 9.84
CA VAL A 91 -2.25 -2.69 8.52
C VAL A 91 -3.77 -2.74 8.46
N ASN A 92 -4.33 -2.93 7.26
CA ASN A 92 -5.77 -3.13 7.04
C ASN A 92 -6.12 -4.61 7.05
N PHE A 93 -5.26 -5.43 6.43
CA PHE A 93 -5.50 -6.86 6.27
C PHE A 93 -4.24 -7.67 6.58
N MET A 94 -4.43 -8.94 6.91
CA MET A 94 -3.36 -9.92 6.94
C MET A 94 -3.74 -11.13 6.09
N ALA A 95 -2.76 -11.80 5.51
CA ALA A 95 -3.00 -12.99 4.71
C ALA A 95 -1.80 -13.94 4.74
N ALA A 96 -2.04 -15.21 4.47
CA ALA A 96 -0.96 -16.12 4.09
C ALA A 96 -0.25 -15.60 2.83
N ALA A 97 1.09 -15.73 2.75
CA ALA A 97 1.89 -15.39 1.57
C ALA A 97 1.68 -16.40 0.42
N ASN A 98 0.42 -16.61 0.02
CA ASN A 98 0.03 -17.36 -1.16
C ASN A 98 -0.58 -16.39 -2.19
N TYR A 99 0.12 -16.24 -3.32
CA TYR A 99 -0.22 -15.33 -4.41
C TYR A 99 -0.88 -16.03 -5.60
N GLU A 100 -1.19 -17.33 -5.48
CA GLU A 100 -1.99 -18.04 -6.46
C GLU A 100 -3.40 -17.45 -6.57
N ASP A 101 -4.04 -17.67 -7.73
CA ASP A 101 -5.41 -17.23 -7.96
C ASP A 101 -6.39 -17.75 -6.89
N ASN A 102 -7.39 -16.92 -6.58
CA ASN A 102 -8.46 -17.19 -5.62
C ASN A 102 -8.03 -17.37 -4.15
N ASN A 103 -6.75 -17.23 -3.82
CA ASN A 103 -6.28 -17.17 -2.44
C ASN A 103 -6.60 -15.84 -1.76
N GLU A 104 -6.36 -15.77 -0.46
CA GLU A 104 -6.71 -14.64 0.40
C GLU A 104 -6.11 -13.31 -0.09
N VAL A 105 -4.82 -13.28 -0.46
CA VAL A 105 -4.17 -12.07 -1.02
C VAL A 105 -4.89 -11.60 -2.28
N ALA A 106 -5.14 -12.51 -3.24
CA ALA A 106 -5.81 -12.17 -4.49
C ALA A 106 -7.24 -11.64 -4.25
N ARG A 107 -7.98 -12.25 -3.32
CA ARG A 107 -9.33 -11.80 -2.95
C ARG A 107 -9.33 -10.41 -2.31
N ILE A 108 -8.39 -10.14 -1.40
CA ILE A 108 -8.25 -8.82 -0.77
C ILE A 108 -7.91 -7.76 -1.83
N VAL A 109 -6.93 -8.03 -2.69
CA VAL A 109 -6.51 -7.09 -3.74
C VAL A 109 -7.66 -6.79 -4.70
N LYS A 110 -8.36 -7.82 -5.19
CA LYS A 110 -9.53 -7.65 -6.06
C LYS A 110 -10.62 -6.82 -5.38
N GLY A 111 -10.94 -7.10 -4.11
CA GLY A 111 -11.91 -6.31 -3.36
C GLY A 111 -11.50 -4.83 -3.19
N ILE A 112 -10.21 -4.53 -3.02
CA ILE A 112 -9.73 -3.15 -2.97
C ILE A 112 -9.86 -2.46 -4.34
N ILE A 113 -9.59 -3.18 -5.43
CA ILE A 113 -9.79 -2.67 -6.79
C ILE A 113 -11.27 -2.36 -7.03
N ASP A 114 -12.18 -3.27 -6.66
CA ASP A 114 -13.63 -3.07 -6.78
C ASP A 114 -14.11 -1.85 -5.98
N LYS A 115 -13.62 -1.70 -4.74
CA LYS A 115 -13.88 -0.50 -3.92
C LYS A 115 -13.39 0.77 -4.62
N THR A 116 -12.18 0.76 -5.15
CA THR A 116 -11.57 1.92 -5.82
C THR A 116 -12.37 2.30 -7.07
N ALA A 117 -12.81 1.31 -7.85
CA ALA A 117 -13.68 1.52 -9.00
C ALA A 117 -15.02 2.13 -8.57
N ALA A 118 -15.66 1.62 -7.51
CA ALA A 118 -16.90 2.17 -6.98
C ALA A 118 -16.74 3.61 -6.49
N ASP A 119 -15.67 3.91 -5.74
CA ASP A 119 -15.34 5.27 -5.28
C ASP A 119 -15.18 6.23 -6.47
N TRP A 120 -14.55 5.78 -7.56
CA TRP A 120 -14.41 6.58 -8.78
C TRP A 120 -15.76 6.87 -9.44
N GLN A 121 -16.66 5.88 -9.54
CA GLN A 121 -18.00 6.08 -10.07
C GLN A 121 -18.80 7.09 -9.24
N LEU A 122 -18.77 6.96 -7.91
CA LEU A 122 -19.46 7.88 -6.99
C LEU A 122 -18.96 9.33 -7.14
N ARG A 123 -17.65 9.53 -7.28
CA ARG A 123 -17.06 10.86 -7.55
C ARG A 123 -17.58 11.45 -8.87
N GLY A 124 -17.81 10.62 -9.89
CA GLY A 124 -18.40 11.04 -11.16
C GLY A 124 -19.85 11.52 -11.03
N LEU A 125 -20.64 10.87 -10.17
CA LEU A 125 -22.02 11.26 -9.89
C LEU A 125 -22.11 12.60 -9.15
N GLY A 126 -21.21 12.85 -8.20
CA GLY A 126 -21.16 14.10 -7.42
C GLY A 126 -20.67 15.33 -8.19
N LYS A 127 -20.11 15.17 -9.40
CA LYS A 127 -19.66 16.27 -10.26
C LYS A 127 -20.74 16.82 -11.21
N LYS A 128 -22.00 16.37 -11.06
CA LYS A 128 -23.16 17.05 -11.66
C LYS A 128 -23.57 18.23 -10.77
N GLY A 129 -22.81 19.31 -10.85
CA GLY A 129 -23.05 20.56 -10.13
C GLY A 129 -22.09 21.64 -10.60
#